data_AF-A0A0Q9ETI3-F1
#
_entry.id   AF-A0A0Q9ETI3-F1
#
_cell.length_a   1.000
_cell.length_b   1.000
_cell.length_c   1.000
_cell.angle_alpha   90.00
_cell.angle_beta   90.00
_cell.angle_gamma   90.00
#
_symmetry.space_group_name_H-M   'P 1'
#
loop_
_entity.id
_entity.type
_entity.pdbx_description
1 polymer ?
#
loop_
_entity_poly.entity_id
_entity_poly.type
_entity_poly.pdbx_seq_one_letter_code
_entity_poly.pdbx_strand_id
1 'polypeptide(L)'
;MPRAWRRAARSLCLAGLMLALPAVWAGYDRGPSDIVAMIDAGHFRDAGLAIDAALAQPGLSADQRAALEFQRERMRRIRLDFPLTEADARRKLGELVPDLRDDEFVAWKRANLLEHLVIDGQPYYFSRAVSNLFLLDPVADARRRPPRKPSSGPMESANAYHDEALREARASGKTSVAPRRVRVTQSIVVDADAVPAGETLRAWIPYPRLRPGQQEGLVFLASTPATHRIAPESTQQRTVYLEQAAKAGQPTTFSISYELTVYGQVHRIDPDRVQALGDRPDLAPYLGERAPHIVYTDALRRYSREVVGDETNPARIAQKLYAAVDRIPWAGAREYSTLSNISDYALHAGHADCGQQTLLLMALLRLNGIPARWQSGMVYSDGDYDNLHDWGWLYLAPYGWVPMDVTTGRFQDAKDPGVEWFYLGGLDAYRIAFNDDYGTDLVPAKRHFRSETVDSQRGEVEWAGGNLYFDRWDYRFKAQVLPLPGHAP
;
A
#
# COMPACT_ATOMS: atom_id res chain seq x y z
N MET A 1 0.91 -86.50 -3.22
CA MET A 1 1.70 -87.19 -2.17
C MET A 1 1.91 -86.21 -1.00
N PRO A 2 2.02 -86.66 0.27
CA PRO A 2 0.87 -86.76 1.21
C PRO A 2 1.09 -85.93 2.52
N ARG A 3 0.29 -85.94 3.60
CA ARG A 3 -0.67 -86.91 4.20
C ARG A 3 -1.80 -86.20 4.98
N ALA A 4 -2.93 -86.92 5.16
CA ALA A 4 -3.87 -86.94 6.31
C ALA A 4 -4.64 -85.66 6.71
N TRP A 5 -5.98 -85.63 6.82
CA TRP A 5 -6.95 -86.47 7.58
C TRP A 5 -7.00 -86.26 9.10
N ARG A 6 -8.02 -85.50 9.57
CA ARG A 6 -9.04 -85.84 10.60
C ARG A 6 -9.89 -84.58 10.88
N ARG A 7 -11.18 -84.56 10.51
CA ARG A 7 -12.35 -84.93 11.34
C ARG A 7 -12.45 -84.20 12.69
N ALA A 8 -13.41 -83.29 12.83
CA ALA A 8 -14.56 -83.42 13.73
C ALA A 8 -15.59 -82.29 13.50
N ALA A 9 -16.87 -82.58 13.76
CA ALA A 9 -17.96 -81.61 13.66
C ALA A 9 -18.22 -80.91 15.00
N ARG A 10 -18.78 -79.70 14.96
CA ARG A 10 -20.09 -79.36 15.56
C ARG A 10 -20.49 -77.90 15.29
N SER A 11 -21.79 -77.69 15.15
CA SER A 11 -22.44 -76.39 14.97
C SER A 11 -22.41 -75.56 16.27
N LEU A 12 -22.42 -74.22 16.18
CA LEU A 12 -23.51 -73.40 16.74
C LEU A 12 -23.44 -71.91 16.32
N CYS A 13 -24.63 -71.37 16.06
CA CYS A 13 -25.14 -69.99 16.22
C CYS A 13 -24.23 -68.74 16.16
N LEU A 14 -24.70 -67.79 15.34
CA LEU A 14 -24.38 -66.37 15.45
C LEU A 14 -24.69 -65.81 16.84
N ALA A 15 -23.82 -64.91 17.33
CA ALA A 15 -24.19 -63.79 18.19
C ALA A 15 -23.39 -62.57 17.72
N GLY A 16 -24.08 -61.52 17.27
CA GLY A 16 -23.44 -60.32 16.75
C GLY A 16 -22.93 -59.42 17.87
N LEU A 17 -21.67 -59.00 17.79
CA LEU A 17 -21.09 -57.96 18.65
C LEU A 17 -20.86 -56.71 17.80
N MET A 18 -21.77 -55.73 17.87
CA MET A 18 -21.53 -54.40 17.31
C MET A 18 -20.53 -53.67 18.18
N LEU A 19 -19.27 -53.62 17.74
CA LEU A 19 -18.26 -52.73 18.30
C LEU A 19 -18.55 -51.30 17.85
N ALA A 20 -19.00 -50.46 18.78
CA ALA A 20 -19.09 -49.02 18.57
C ALA A 20 -17.69 -48.44 18.42
N LEU A 21 -17.34 -48.03 17.19
CA LEU A 21 -16.13 -47.24 16.94
C LEU A 21 -16.34 -45.82 17.47
N PRO A 22 -15.43 -45.26 18.29
CA PRO A 22 -15.49 -43.84 18.63
C PRO A 22 -15.31 -43.02 17.36
N ALA A 23 -16.23 -42.10 17.09
CA ALA A 23 -16.06 -41.12 16.03
C ALA A 23 -14.94 -40.16 16.45
N VAL A 24 -13.72 -40.41 15.94
CA VAL A 24 -12.60 -39.49 16.11
C VAL A 24 -12.94 -38.20 15.35
N TRP A 25 -13.41 -37.21 16.09
CA TRP A 25 -13.41 -35.82 15.62
C TRP A 25 -11.95 -35.42 15.43
N ALA A 26 -11.48 -35.51 14.18
CA ALA A 26 -10.23 -34.88 13.77
C ALA A 26 -10.43 -33.36 13.77
N GLY A 27 -10.37 -32.78 14.97
CA GLY A 27 -10.14 -31.35 15.15
C GLY A 27 -8.77 -31.03 14.57
N TYR A 28 -8.76 -30.60 13.30
CA TYR A 28 -7.59 -29.98 12.71
C TYR A 28 -7.34 -28.69 13.51
N ASP A 29 -6.23 -28.62 14.24
CA ASP A 29 -5.83 -27.41 14.94
C ASP A 29 -5.50 -26.35 13.88
N ARG A 30 -6.50 -25.52 13.55
CA ARG A 30 -6.41 -24.54 12.47
C ARG A 30 -5.51 -23.39 12.91
N GLY A 31 -4.34 -23.29 12.29
CA GLY A 31 -3.38 -22.24 12.60
C GLY A 31 -3.87 -20.85 12.18
N PRO A 32 -3.20 -19.76 12.62
CA PRO A 32 -3.52 -18.41 12.17
C PRO A 32 -3.50 -18.23 10.63
N SER A 33 -2.71 -19.04 9.92
CA SER A 33 -2.70 -19.13 8.45
C SER A 33 -4.08 -19.47 7.86
N ASP A 34 -4.79 -20.39 8.49
CA ASP A 34 -6.08 -20.89 8.00
C ASP A 34 -7.17 -19.84 8.21
N ILE A 35 -7.06 -19.06 9.30
CA ILE A 35 -7.93 -17.91 9.58
C ILE A 35 -7.71 -16.82 8.53
N VAL A 36 -6.46 -16.47 8.21
CA VAL A 36 -6.15 -15.50 7.15
C VAL A 36 -6.71 -15.97 5.80
N ALA A 37 -6.51 -17.25 5.44
CA ALA A 37 -7.04 -17.82 4.21
C ALA A 37 -8.57 -17.82 4.15
N MET A 38 -9.27 -18.11 5.26
CA MET A 38 -10.73 -18.00 5.34
C MET A 38 -11.22 -16.56 5.15
N ILE A 39 -10.51 -15.56 5.70
CA ILE A 39 -10.84 -14.14 5.51
C ILE A 39 -10.58 -13.70 4.07
N ASP A 40 -9.45 -14.11 3.48
CA ASP A 40 -9.10 -13.78 2.09
C ASP A 40 -10.10 -14.40 1.09
N ALA A 41 -10.66 -15.56 1.42
CA ALA A 41 -11.75 -16.22 0.68
C ALA A 41 -13.17 -15.68 1.00
N GLY A 42 -13.31 -14.71 1.92
CA GLY A 42 -14.61 -14.15 2.29
C GLY A 42 -15.49 -15.02 3.20
N HIS A 43 -14.95 -16.10 3.78
CA HIS A 43 -15.65 -17.01 4.70
C HIS A 43 -15.73 -16.44 6.13
N PHE A 44 -16.33 -15.25 6.30
CA PHE A 44 -16.23 -14.44 7.52
C PHE A 44 -16.93 -15.08 8.73
N ARG A 45 -18.06 -15.77 8.54
CA ARG A 45 -18.72 -16.50 9.64
C ARG A 45 -17.80 -17.59 10.20
N ASP A 46 -17.20 -18.36 9.32
CA ASP A 46 -16.38 -19.51 9.70
C ASP A 46 -15.02 -19.05 10.26
N ALA A 47 -14.46 -17.96 9.73
CA ALA A 47 -13.31 -17.26 10.31
C ALA A 47 -13.61 -16.69 11.70
N GLY A 48 -14.78 -16.07 11.89
CA GLY A 48 -15.23 -15.57 13.19
C GLY A 48 -15.30 -16.67 14.26
N LEU A 49 -15.95 -17.80 13.92
CA LEU A 49 -16.02 -18.97 14.80
C LEU A 49 -14.63 -19.53 15.12
N ALA A 50 -13.71 -19.56 14.16
CA ALA A 50 -12.33 -20.01 14.38
C ALA A 50 -11.53 -19.04 15.27
N ILE A 51 -11.71 -17.73 15.11
CA ILE A 51 -11.10 -16.70 15.98
C ILE A 51 -11.64 -16.81 17.40
N ASP A 52 -12.95 -16.99 17.57
CA ASP A 52 -13.58 -17.13 18.89
C ASP A 52 -13.08 -18.39 19.61
N ALA A 53 -13.02 -19.52 18.90
CA ALA A 53 -12.47 -20.78 19.43
C ALA A 53 -10.99 -20.66 19.80
N ALA A 54 -10.16 -20.02 18.96
CA ALA A 54 -8.75 -19.80 19.23
C ALA A 54 -8.55 -18.88 20.45
N LEU A 55 -9.24 -17.74 20.52
CA LEU A 55 -9.13 -16.78 21.62
C LEU A 55 -9.58 -17.32 22.99
N ALA A 56 -10.40 -18.37 23.00
CA ALA A 56 -10.83 -19.10 24.18
C ALA A 56 -9.81 -20.15 24.67
N GLN A 57 -8.79 -20.49 23.86
CA GLN A 57 -7.75 -21.42 24.30
C GLN A 57 -6.89 -20.80 25.41
N PRO A 58 -6.59 -21.55 26.49
CA PRO A 58 -5.65 -21.10 27.52
C PRO A 58 -4.21 -21.11 26.97
N GLY A 59 -3.37 -20.21 27.48
CA GLY A 59 -1.93 -20.19 27.17
C GLY A 59 -1.51 -19.40 25.93
N LEU A 60 -2.42 -18.72 25.23
CA LEU A 60 -2.06 -17.75 24.19
C LEU A 60 -1.16 -16.64 24.74
N SER A 61 -0.09 -16.30 24.02
CA SER A 61 0.69 -15.09 24.27
C SER A 61 -0.11 -13.82 23.94
N ALA A 62 0.35 -12.68 24.44
CA ALA A 62 -0.23 -11.38 24.09
C ALA A 62 -0.21 -11.12 22.58
N ASP A 63 0.89 -11.49 21.90
CA ASP A 63 1.05 -11.29 20.46
C ASP A 63 0.13 -12.21 19.64
N GLN A 64 -0.05 -13.47 20.06
CA GLN A 64 -0.99 -14.40 19.42
C GLN A 64 -2.44 -13.90 19.57
N ARG A 65 -2.80 -13.42 20.75
CA ARG A 65 -4.10 -12.80 21.01
C ARG A 65 -4.31 -11.55 20.15
N ALA A 66 -3.33 -10.66 20.11
CA ALA A 66 -3.37 -9.44 19.30
C ALA A 66 -3.48 -9.76 17.79
N ALA A 67 -2.79 -10.79 17.29
CA ALA A 67 -2.89 -11.22 15.90
C ALA A 67 -4.30 -11.73 15.53
N LEU A 68 -4.93 -12.53 16.41
CA LEU A 68 -6.31 -13.01 16.26
C LEU A 68 -7.33 -11.87 16.34
N GLU A 69 -7.16 -10.96 17.29
CA GLU A 69 -8.00 -9.76 17.44
C GLU A 69 -7.85 -8.81 16.24
N PHE A 70 -6.66 -8.68 15.67
CA PHE A 70 -6.43 -7.95 14.43
C PHE A 70 -7.14 -8.61 13.24
N GLN A 71 -7.20 -9.94 13.14
CA GLN A 71 -7.99 -10.59 12.08
C GLN A 71 -9.49 -10.30 12.20
N ARG A 72 -10.03 -10.17 13.43
CA ARG A 72 -11.42 -9.72 13.64
C ARG A 72 -11.63 -8.27 13.19
N GLU A 73 -10.69 -7.37 13.52
CA GLU A 73 -10.70 -5.98 13.03
C GLU A 73 -10.52 -5.90 11.50
N ARG A 74 -9.68 -6.75 10.91
CA ARG A 74 -9.47 -6.83 9.45
C ARG A 74 -10.76 -7.20 8.73
N MET A 75 -11.57 -8.14 9.24
CA MET A 75 -12.91 -8.42 8.70
C MET A 75 -13.83 -7.18 8.76
N ARG A 76 -13.76 -6.37 9.83
CA ARG A 76 -14.51 -5.09 9.90
C ARG A 76 -14.05 -4.12 8.81
N ARG A 77 -12.73 -3.95 8.64
CA ARG A 77 -12.15 -3.06 7.61
C ARG A 77 -12.49 -3.51 6.19
N ILE A 78 -12.47 -4.82 5.90
CA ILE A 78 -12.91 -5.35 4.59
C ILE A 78 -14.39 -5.02 4.33
N ARG A 79 -15.28 -5.03 5.35
CA ARG A 79 -16.68 -4.57 5.16
C ARG A 79 -16.79 -3.07 4.88
N LEU A 80 -15.80 -2.25 5.26
CA LEU A 80 -15.72 -0.83 4.89
C LEU A 80 -15.16 -0.63 3.47
N ASP A 81 -14.19 -1.44 3.06
CA ASP A 81 -13.72 -1.49 1.66
C ASP A 81 -14.85 -1.91 0.71
N PHE A 82 -15.65 -2.91 1.08
CA PHE A 82 -16.72 -3.51 0.27
C PHE A 82 -18.13 -3.25 0.84
N PRO A 83 -18.64 -2.00 0.84
CA PRO A 83 -19.92 -1.67 1.46
C PRO A 83 -21.13 -1.84 0.51
N LEU A 84 -20.90 -2.07 -0.79
CA LEU A 84 -21.95 -2.00 -1.81
C LEU A 84 -22.54 -3.37 -2.12
N THR A 85 -23.87 -3.49 -2.10
CA THR A 85 -24.54 -4.69 -2.64
C THR A 85 -24.48 -4.71 -4.18
N GLU A 86 -24.81 -5.84 -4.81
CA GLU A 86 -24.95 -5.88 -6.28
C GLU A 86 -26.02 -4.89 -6.79
N ALA A 87 -27.11 -4.70 -6.04
CA ALA A 87 -28.15 -3.72 -6.38
C ALA A 87 -27.61 -2.28 -6.33
N ASP A 88 -26.78 -1.94 -5.33
CA ASP A 88 -26.13 -0.63 -5.24
C ASP A 88 -25.11 -0.40 -6.35
N ALA A 89 -24.31 -1.42 -6.67
CA ALA A 89 -23.33 -1.35 -7.75
C ALA A 89 -24.02 -1.13 -9.11
N ARG A 90 -25.08 -1.89 -9.42
CA ARG A 90 -25.90 -1.73 -10.62
C ARG A 90 -26.53 -0.34 -10.70
N ARG A 91 -27.14 0.12 -9.60
CA ARG A 91 -27.77 1.45 -9.52
C ARG A 91 -26.76 2.58 -9.76
N LYS A 92 -25.65 2.59 -9.02
CA LYS A 92 -24.57 3.60 -9.18
C LYS A 92 -23.96 3.60 -10.59
N LEU A 93 -23.87 2.44 -11.23
CA LEU A 93 -23.37 2.35 -12.60
C LEU A 93 -24.40 2.85 -13.61
N GLY A 94 -25.69 2.52 -13.45
CA GLY A 94 -26.78 3.02 -14.29
C GLY A 94 -27.01 4.53 -14.18
N GLU A 95 -26.73 5.13 -13.01
CA GLU A 95 -26.69 6.59 -12.81
C GLU A 95 -25.63 7.29 -13.70
N LEU A 96 -24.59 6.56 -14.14
CA LEU A 96 -23.47 7.07 -14.94
C LEU A 96 -23.42 6.52 -16.37
N VAL A 97 -24.11 5.41 -16.65
CA VAL A 97 -24.20 4.75 -17.97
C VAL A 97 -25.69 4.54 -18.28
N PRO A 98 -26.37 5.53 -18.90
CA PRO A 98 -27.83 5.50 -19.06
C PRO A 98 -28.38 4.36 -19.94
N ASP A 99 -27.51 3.74 -20.74
CA ASP A 99 -27.81 2.61 -21.63
C ASP A 99 -27.20 1.28 -21.12
N LEU A 100 -26.90 1.19 -19.81
CA LEU A 100 -26.35 0.00 -19.16
C LEU A 100 -27.23 -1.24 -19.42
N ARG A 101 -26.62 -2.31 -19.93
CA ARG A 101 -27.29 -3.61 -20.08
C ARG A 101 -26.82 -4.62 -19.02
N ASP A 102 -27.67 -5.58 -18.70
CA ASP A 102 -27.37 -6.62 -17.70
C ASP A 102 -26.22 -7.54 -18.10
N ASP A 103 -26.04 -7.81 -19.40
CA ASP A 103 -24.92 -8.62 -19.92
C ASP A 103 -23.56 -7.94 -19.68
N GLU A 104 -23.52 -6.61 -19.72
CA GLU A 104 -22.29 -5.83 -19.52
C GLU A 104 -21.86 -5.85 -18.06
N PHE A 105 -22.80 -5.65 -17.14
CA PHE A 105 -22.51 -5.75 -15.70
C PHE A 105 -21.95 -7.13 -15.34
N VAL A 106 -22.55 -8.21 -15.88
CA VAL A 106 -22.06 -9.58 -15.67
C VAL A 106 -20.68 -9.79 -16.30
N ALA A 107 -20.41 -9.23 -17.48
CA ALA A 107 -19.11 -9.30 -18.13
C ALA A 107 -18.01 -8.57 -17.33
N TRP A 108 -18.25 -7.32 -16.91
CA TRP A 108 -17.31 -6.54 -16.11
C TRP A 108 -17.06 -7.16 -14.71
N LYS A 109 -18.10 -7.72 -14.07
CA LYS A 109 -17.95 -8.50 -12.82
C LYS A 109 -17.03 -9.72 -13.04
N ARG A 110 -17.27 -10.50 -14.09
CA ARG A 110 -16.46 -11.70 -14.41
C ARG A 110 -15.02 -11.37 -14.76
N ALA A 111 -14.77 -10.20 -15.36
CA ALA A 111 -13.43 -9.69 -15.67
C ALA A 111 -12.73 -9.00 -14.49
N ASN A 112 -13.34 -8.97 -13.30
CA ASN A 112 -12.89 -8.23 -12.11
C ASN A 112 -12.74 -6.69 -12.30
N LEU A 113 -13.29 -6.13 -13.38
CA LEU A 113 -13.32 -4.68 -13.62
C LEU A 113 -14.31 -3.96 -12.69
N LEU A 114 -15.30 -4.71 -12.19
CA LEU A 114 -16.08 -4.37 -11.00
C LEU A 114 -15.57 -5.23 -9.84
N GLU A 115 -14.52 -4.75 -9.17
CA GLU A 115 -13.88 -5.45 -8.04
C GLU A 115 -14.90 -5.77 -6.95
N HIS A 116 -14.93 -7.05 -6.52
CA HIS A 116 -15.89 -7.55 -5.56
C HIS A 116 -15.33 -8.71 -4.73
N LEU A 117 -15.88 -8.90 -3.54
CA LEU A 117 -15.60 -10.03 -2.65
C LEU A 117 -16.93 -10.73 -2.32
N VAL A 118 -16.93 -12.06 -2.34
CA VAL A 118 -18.08 -12.86 -1.93
C VAL A 118 -17.97 -13.14 -0.42
N ILE A 119 -18.66 -12.35 0.40
CA ILE A 119 -18.64 -12.48 1.86
C ILE A 119 -19.81 -13.37 2.28
N ASP A 120 -19.52 -14.51 2.91
CA ASP A 120 -20.51 -15.50 3.37
C ASP A 120 -21.55 -15.90 2.29
N GLY A 121 -21.10 -15.97 1.03
CA GLY A 121 -21.94 -16.34 -0.13
C GLY A 121 -22.69 -15.17 -0.78
N GLN A 122 -22.52 -13.93 -0.33
CA GLN A 122 -23.13 -12.73 -0.93
C GLN A 122 -22.06 -11.82 -1.57
N PRO A 123 -22.24 -11.34 -2.81
CA PRO A 123 -21.29 -10.46 -3.46
C PRO A 123 -21.41 -9.02 -2.93
N TYR A 124 -20.30 -8.49 -2.42
CA TYR A 124 -20.13 -7.08 -2.07
C TYR A 124 -19.07 -6.45 -2.97
N TYR A 125 -19.30 -5.22 -3.41
CA TYR A 125 -18.44 -4.52 -4.36
C TYR A 125 -17.61 -3.46 -3.66
N PHE A 126 -16.37 -3.31 -4.12
CA PHE A 126 -15.43 -2.34 -3.59
C PHE A 126 -16.02 -0.91 -3.72
N SER A 127 -15.78 -0.07 -2.72
CA SER A 127 -16.35 1.28 -2.60
C SER A 127 -16.09 2.15 -3.84
N ARG A 128 -14.93 1.96 -4.49
CA ARG A 128 -14.52 2.64 -5.73
C ARG A 128 -14.69 1.79 -7.01
N ALA A 129 -15.30 0.61 -6.96
CA ALA A 129 -15.43 -0.29 -8.13
C ALA A 129 -16.04 0.41 -9.37
N VAL A 130 -17.10 1.20 -9.17
CA VAL A 130 -17.75 1.94 -10.28
C VAL A 130 -16.86 3.06 -10.82
N SER A 131 -16.10 3.77 -9.99
CA SER A 131 -15.15 4.79 -10.47
C SER A 131 -13.93 4.17 -11.15
N ASN A 132 -13.44 3.03 -10.64
CA ASN A 132 -12.30 2.31 -11.19
C ASN A 132 -12.64 1.70 -12.56
N LEU A 133 -13.87 1.23 -12.79
CA LEU A 133 -14.30 0.75 -14.12
C LEU A 133 -14.02 1.76 -15.23
N PHE A 134 -14.23 3.06 -14.98
CA PHE A 134 -13.96 4.14 -15.95
C PHE A 134 -12.47 4.53 -16.08
N LEU A 135 -11.60 3.95 -15.27
CA LEU A 135 -10.13 4.02 -15.45
C LEU A 135 -9.63 2.79 -16.21
N LEU A 136 -10.26 1.63 -16.00
CA LEU A 136 -9.80 0.32 -16.47
C LEU A 136 -10.42 -0.10 -17.82
N ASP A 137 -11.64 0.35 -18.14
CA ASP A 137 -12.34 0.02 -19.39
C ASP A 137 -12.66 1.29 -20.21
N PRO A 138 -11.89 1.58 -21.28
CA PRO A 138 -12.12 2.74 -22.14
C PRO A 138 -13.52 2.75 -22.80
N VAL A 139 -14.13 1.58 -23.00
CA VAL A 139 -15.48 1.46 -23.58
C VAL A 139 -16.54 1.96 -22.58
N ALA A 140 -16.42 1.62 -21.30
CA ALA A 140 -17.24 2.21 -20.24
C ALA A 140 -17.01 3.73 -20.09
N ASP A 141 -15.76 4.20 -20.09
CA ASP A 141 -15.45 5.64 -19.90
C ASP A 141 -16.04 6.51 -21.03
N ALA A 142 -15.98 6.04 -22.29
CA ALA A 142 -16.58 6.72 -23.44
C ALA A 142 -18.12 6.87 -23.32
N ARG A 143 -18.79 5.93 -22.65
CA ARG A 143 -20.25 5.94 -22.41
C ARG A 143 -20.65 6.73 -21.16
N ARG A 144 -19.72 7.00 -20.25
CA ARG A 144 -19.99 7.72 -18.99
C ARG A 144 -20.65 9.09 -19.22
N ARG A 145 -21.74 9.37 -18.51
CA ARG A 145 -22.42 10.67 -18.48
C ARG A 145 -22.57 11.16 -17.03
N PRO A 146 -22.11 12.39 -16.68
CA PRO A 146 -21.28 13.27 -17.50
C PRO A 146 -19.91 12.65 -17.83
N PRO A 147 -19.24 13.06 -18.92
CA PRO A 147 -17.90 12.61 -19.25
C PRO A 147 -16.91 12.82 -18.10
N ARG A 148 -15.95 11.91 -17.94
CA ARG A 148 -14.89 12.04 -16.94
C ARG A 148 -13.98 13.22 -17.28
N LYS A 149 -13.65 14.04 -16.28
CA LYS A 149 -12.53 14.97 -16.37
C LYS A 149 -11.23 14.20 -16.13
N PRO A 150 -10.16 14.40 -16.93
CA PRO A 150 -8.83 13.94 -16.57
C PRO A 150 -8.44 14.45 -15.18
N SER A 151 -7.79 13.61 -14.40
CA SER A 151 -7.44 13.86 -12.99
C SER A 151 -5.99 13.49 -12.66
N SER A 152 -5.15 13.37 -13.69
CA SER A 152 -3.73 13.08 -13.57
C SER A 152 -2.98 14.24 -12.91
N GLY A 153 -2.09 13.96 -11.98
CA GLY A 153 -1.21 14.94 -11.37
C GLY A 153 -0.33 15.65 -12.40
N PRO A 154 0.12 16.90 -12.15
CA PRO A 154 0.93 17.67 -13.11
C PRO A 154 2.24 16.98 -13.53
N MET A 155 2.75 16.08 -12.68
CA MET A 155 3.97 15.32 -12.90
C MET A 155 3.75 13.96 -13.60
N GLU A 156 2.50 13.55 -13.88
CA GLU A 156 2.17 12.31 -14.60
C GLU A 156 2.41 12.38 -16.12
N SER A 157 3.06 13.44 -16.60
CA SER A 157 3.48 13.58 -17.99
C SER A 157 4.76 14.42 -18.11
N ALA A 158 5.53 14.18 -19.18
CA ALA A 158 6.69 14.98 -19.50
C ALA A 158 6.32 16.47 -19.62
N ASN A 159 7.02 17.33 -18.90
CA ASN A 159 6.65 18.73 -18.70
C ASN A 159 7.90 19.61 -18.51
N ALA A 160 7.70 20.93 -18.38
CA ALA A 160 8.80 21.89 -18.29
C ALA A 160 9.73 21.69 -17.07
N TYR A 161 9.24 21.12 -15.97
CA TYR A 161 10.06 20.79 -14.80
C TYR A 161 11.03 19.64 -15.10
N HIS A 162 10.55 18.58 -15.75
CA HIS A 162 11.40 17.47 -16.17
C HIS A 162 12.56 17.95 -17.07
N ASP A 163 12.26 18.85 -18.01
CA ASP A 163 13.26 19.50 -18.85
C ASP A 163 14.21 20.41 -18.03
N GLU A 164 13.71 21.14 -17.02
CA GLU A 164 14.50 21.98 -16.10
C GLU A 164 15.54 21.16 -15.32
N ALA A 165 15.07 20.14 -14.59
CA ALA A 165 15.92 19.26 -13.79
C ALA A 165 16.98 18.57 -14.64
N LEU A 166 16.61 18.03 -15.81
CA LEU A 166 17.56 17.35 -16.69
C LEU A 166 18.61 18.30 -17.28
N ARG A 167 18.24 19.53 -17.66
CA ARG A 167 19.20 20.55 -18.12
C ARG A 167 20.19 20.91 -17.01
N GLU A 168 19.72 21.16 -15.80
CA GLU A 168 20.59 21.53 -14.67
C GLU A 168 21.55 20.38 -14.30
N ALA A 169 21.08 19.13 -14.30
CA ALA A 169 21.90 17.96 -14.02
C ALA A 169 22.98 17.72 -15.09
N ARG A 170 22.66 17.97 -16.37
CA ARG A 170 23.62 17.95 -17.48
C ARG A 170 24.67 19.06 -17.36
N ALA A 171 24.25 20.28 -17.02
CA ALA A 171 25.14 21.44 -16.96
C ALA A 171 26.04 21.47 -15.70
N SER A 172 25.51 21.08 -14.54
CA SER A 172 26.24 21.13 -13.27
C SER A 172 26.99 19.84 -12.92
N GLY A 173 26.60 18.71 -13.51
CA GLY A 173 27.08 17.38 -13.13
C GLY A 173 26.50 16.84 -11.82
N LYS A 174 25.66 17.61 -11.12
CA LYS A 174 25.01 17.20 -9.86
C LYS A 174 23.78 16.32 -10.11
N THR A 175 23.40 15.52 -9.11
CA THR A 175 22.13 14.77 -9.10
C THR A 175 21.00 15.53 -8.43
N SER A 176 21.30 16.37 -7.42
CA SER A 176 20.35 17.24 -6.72
C SER A 176 20.25 18.59 -7.44
N VAL A 177 19.05 18.90 -7.95
CA VAL A 177 18.79 19.99 -8.93
C VAL A 177 17.38 20.59 -8.78
N ALA A 178 17.09 21.69 -9.49
CA ALA A 178 15.77 22.29 -9.68
C ALA A 178 14.90 22.35 -8.40
N PRO A 179 15.39 22.95 -7.30
CA PRO A 179 14.71 22.91 -6.02
C PRO A 179 13.41 23.72 -6.00
N ARG A 180 12.55 23.37 -5.04
CA ARG A 180 11.35 24.13 -4.65
C ARG A 180 11.35 24.30 -3.14
N ARG A 181 11.23 25.56 -2.66
CA ARG A 181 10.93 25.84 -1.25
C ARG A 181 9.42 25.73 -1.10
N VAL A 182 8.94 24.98 -0.12
CA VAL A 182 7.50 24.79 0.11
C VAL A 182 7.16 24.98 1.59
N ARG A 183 6.07 25.69 1.85
CA ARG A 183 5.40 25.74 3.14
C ARG A 183 4.21 24.81 3.10
N VAL A 184 4.06 23.96 4.11
CA VAL A 184 2.97 23.00 4.24
C VAL A 184 2.14 23.31 5.48
N THR A 185 0.85 23.06 5.41
CA THR A 185 0.01 22.80 6.57
C THR A 185 -0.76 21.50 6.38
N GLN A 186 -0.67 20.61 7.37
CA GLN A 186 -1.45 19.37 7.45
C GLN A 186 -2.41 19.46 8.62
N SER A 187 -3.61 18.90 8.49
CA SER A 187 -4.54 18.74 9.61
C SER A 187 -5.26 17.41 9.59
N ILE A 188 -5.60 16.91 10.77
CA ILE A 188 -6.57 15.84 10.98
C ILE A 188 -7.81 16.47 11.62
N VAL A 189 -9.00 16.12 11.14
CA VAL A 189 -10.29 16.56 11.69
C VAL A 189 -11.08 15.32 12.10
N VAL A 190 -11.15 15.09 13.40
CA VAL A 190 -11.97 14.01 13.99
C VAL A 190 -13.42 14.46 14.04
N ASP A 191 -14.35 13.59 13.65
CA ASP A 191 -15.79 13.90 13.62
C ASP A 191 -16.33 14.32 15.00
N ALA A 192 -17.35 15.17 14.99
CA ALA A 192 -18.07 15.54 16.20
C ALA A 192 -18.64 14.30 16.89
N ASP A 193 -18.50 14.23 18.22
CA ASP A 193 -18.96 13.13 19.06
C ASP A 193 -18.42 11.74 18.67
N ALA A 194 -17.32 11.67 17.90
CA ALA A 194 -16.65 10.40 17.58
C ALA A 194 -16.02 9.71 18.81
N VAL A 195 -15.70 10.51 19.82
CA VAL A 195 -15.11 10.14 21.11
C VAL A 195 -15.83 10.93 22.21
N PRO A 196 -16.10 10.34 23.40
CA PRO A 196 -16.82 11.02 24.47
C PRO A 196 -16.18 12.34 24.91
N ALA A 197 -16.99 13.34 25.22
CA ALA A 197 -16.49 14.65 25.65
C ALA A 197 -15.62 14.54 26.92
N GLY A 198 -14.46 15.18 26.91
CA GLY A 198 -13.46 15.11 27.99
C GLY A 198 -12.41 14.01 27.83
N GLU A 199 -12.63 13.00 27.00
CA GLU A 199 -11.61 11.98 26.69
C GLU A 199 -10.48 12.55 25.82
N THR A 200 -9.25 12.12 26.08
CA THR A 200 -8.06 12.57 25.34
C THR A 200 -7.90 11.81 24.03
N LEU A 201 -8.09 12.52 22.91
CA LEU A 201 -7.65 12.11 21.59
C LEU A 201 -6.14 12.32 21.46
N ARG A 202 -5.49 11.33 20.85
CA ARG A 202 -4.05 11.27 20.59
C ARG A 202 -3.87 11.12 19.08
N ALA A 203 -3.14 12.04 18.45
CA ALA A 203 -3.00 12.10 17.00
C ALA A 203 -1.53 12.12 16.56
N TRP A 204 -1.26 11.46 15.44
CA TRP A 204 0.05 11.41 14.78
C TRP A 204 -0.12 11.96 13.37
N ILE A 205 0.41 13.16 13.12
CA ILE A 205 0.41 13.76 11.77
C ILE A 205 1.78 13.47 11.12
N PRO A 206 1.86 12.94 9.89
CA PRO A 206 3.13 12.63 9.22
C PRO A 206 3.98 13.87 9.01
N TYR A 207 5.30 13.72 9.13
CA TYR A 207 6.23 14.84 9.20
C TYR A 207 7.52 14.53 8.42
N PRO A 208 8.09 15.48 7.65
CA PRO A 208 9.20 15.17 6.75
C PRO A 208 10.46 14.68 7.46
N ARG A 209 11.19 13.79 6.80
CA ARG A 209 12.52 13.34 7.23
C ARG A 209 13.61 14.08 6.48
N LEU A 210 14.63 14.59 7.16
CA LEU A 210 15.75 15.24 6.48
C LEU A 210 16.54 14.21 5.65
N ARG A 211 16.79 14.55 4.38
CA ARG A 211 17.48 13.70 3.41
C ARG A 211 18.44 14.57 2.60
N PRO A 212 19.76 14.52 2.90
CA PRO A 212 20.75 15.29 2.16
C PRO A 212 20.63 15.07 0.64
N GLY A 213 20.61 16.16 -0.12
CA GLY A 213 20.41 16.17 -1.55
C GLY A 213 18.96 16.01 -2.03
N GLN A 214 18.02 15.52 -1.22
CA GLN A 214 16.60 15.33 -1.60
C GLN A 214 15.66 16.33 -0.93
N GLN A 215 15.74 16.48 0.39
CA GLN A 215 14.92 17.44 1.12
C GLN A 215 15.63 17.95 2.39
N GLU A 216 15.82 19.26 2.44
CA GLU A 216 16.70 19.95 3.38
C GLU A 216 16.05 21.21 3.96
N GLY A 217 16.70 21.83 4.95
CA GLY A 217 16.24 23.10 5.52
C GLY A 217 14.84 23.03 6.16
N LEU A 218 14.49 21.89 6.75
CA LEU A 218 13.21 21.65 7.42
C LEU A 218 13.09 22.54 8.67
N VAL A 219 12.07 23.40 8.69
CA VAL A 219 11.74 24.31 9.78
C VAL A 219 10.31 24.02 10.22
N PHE A 220 10.14 23.58 11.46
CA PHE A 220 8.82 23.50 12.09
C PHE A 220 8.32 24.90 12.42
N LEU A 221 7.09 25.25 12.04
CA LEU A 221 6.51 26.57 12.28
C LEU A 221 5.58 26.57 13.51
N ALA A 222 4.59 25.68 13.53
CA ALA A 222 3.54 25.65 14.55
C ALA A 222 2.77 24.34 14.57
N SER A 223 2.02 24.11 15.65
CA SER A 223 0.95 23.10 15.72
C SER A 223 -0.29 23.63 16.43
N THR A 224 -1.42 23.00 16.15
CA THR A 224 -2.64 23.09 16.96
C THR A 224 -2.99 21.69 17.45
N PRO A 225 -3.05 21.43 18.77
CA PRO A 225 -2.64 22.32 19.86
C PRO A 225 -1.13 22.64 19.84
N ALA A 226 -0.72 23.69 20.55
CA ALA A 226 0.67 24.15 20.54
C ALA A 226 1.65 23.16 21.22
N THR A 227 1.18 22.41 22.22
CA THR A 227 1.95 21.33 22.85
C THR A 227 1.99 20.12 21.92
N HIS A 228 3.21 19.72 21.53
CA HIS A 228 3.44 18.66 20.57
C HIS A 228 4.74 17.91 20.88
N ARG A 229 4.93 16.74 20.27
CA ARG A 229 6.19 16.00 20.28
C ARG A 229 6.55 15.54 18.88
N ILE A 230 7.62 16.08 18.30
CA ILE A 230 8.15 15.62 17.02
C ILE A 230 8.92 14.31 17.24
N ALA A 231 8.68 13.30 16.40
CA ALA A 231 9.44 12.05 16.42
C ALA A 231 10.93 12.29 16.04
N PRO A 232 11.87 11.53 16.64
CA PRO A 232 13.29 11.57 16.26
C PRO A 232 13.52 11.35 14.76
N GLU A 233 14.60 11.91 14.21
CA GLU A 233 14.91 11.79 12.77
C GLU A 233 15.24 10.35 12.34
N SER A 234 15.66 9.51 13.30
CA SER A 234 15.88 8.08 13.12
C SER A 234 14.60 7.26 12.93
N THR A 235 13.43 7.75 13.37
CA THR A 235 12.14 7.08 13.17
C THR A 235 11.84 7.00 11.67
N GLN A 236 11.55 5.79 11.17
CA GLN A 236 11.42 5.57 9.73
C GLN A 236 10.09 6.09 9.15
N GLN A 237 9.02 6.04 9.94
CA GLN A 237 7.76 6.75 9.67
C GLN A 237 7.60 7.90 10.67
N ARG A 238 8.03 9.10 10.28
CA ARG A 238 8.19 10.22 11.21
C ARG A 238 6.89 11.02 11.31
N THR A 239 6.51 11.36 12.55
CA THR A 239 5.26 12.05 12.86
C THR A 239 5.46 13.17 13.88
N VAL A 240 4.53 14.13 13.90
CA VAL A 240 4.29 14.98 15.08
C VAL A 240 3.12 14.41 15.86
N TYR A 241 3.37 14.15 17.13
CA TYR A 241 2.38 13.67 18.10
C TYR A 241 1.70 14.84 18.82
N LEU A 242 0.38 14.77 18.95
CA LEU A 242 -0.49 15.80 19.53
C LEU A 242 -1.55 15.16 20.43
N GLU A 243 -1.97 15.87 21.48
CA GLU A 243 -3.05 15.42 22.39
C GLU A 243 -4.06 16.54 22.61
N GLN A 244 -5.37 16.24 22.52
CA GLN A 244 -6.44 17.20 22.81
C GLN A 244 -7.69 16.48 23.33
N ALA A 245 -8.40 17.09 24.29
CA ALA A 245 -9.68 16.56 24.76
C ALA A 245 -10.80 16.78 23.73
N ALA A 246 -11.63 15.75 23.52
CA ALA A 246 -12.84 15.84 22.71
C ALA A 246 -13.89 16.76 23.37
N LYS A 247 -14.73 17.42 22.55
CA LYS A 247 -15.79 18.33 23.00
C LYS A 247 -17.14 17.92 22.42
N ALA A 248 -18.18 17.93 23.25
CA ALA A 248 -19.53 17.58 22.83
C ALA A 248 -20.02 18.47 21.67
N GLY A 249 -20.57 17.84 20.62
CA GLY A 249 -21.11 18.51 19.43
C GLY A 249 -20.07 19.24 18.57
N GLN A 250 -18.76 19.02 18.77
CA GLN A 250 -17.70 19.71 18.03
C GLN A 250 -16.67 18.72 17.46
N PRO A 251 -16.24 18.88 16.20
CA PRO A 251 -15.12 18.12 15.66
C PRO A 251 -13.82 18.50 16.37
N THR A 252 -12.89 17.56 16.49
CA THR A 252 -11.57 17.81 17.10
C THR A 252 -10.50 17.92 16.02
N THR A 253 -9.99 19.13 15.82
CA THR A 253 -8.96 19.42 14.80
C THR A 253 -7.56 19.44 15.42
N PHE A 254 -6.66 18.71 14.78
CA PHE A 254 -5.21 18.75 14.99
C PHE A 254 -4.54 19.33 13.74
N SER A 255 -3.46 20.10 13.88
CA SER A 255 -2.71 20.59 12.71
C SER A 255 -1.21 20.77 13.00
N ILE A 256 -0.40 20.71 11.94
CA ILE A 256 0.99 21.15 11.94
C ILE A 256 1.29 22.01 10.72
N SER A 257 2.24 22.94 10.86
CA SER A 257 2.77 23.72 9.75
C SER A 257 4.30 23.69 9.77
N TYR A 258 4.91 23.57 8.60
CA TYR A 258 6.37 23.54 8.44
C TYR A 258 6.79 24.08 7.07
N GLU A 259 8.09 24.27 6.90
CA GLU A 259 8.71 24.54 5.59
C GLU A 259 9.91 23.63 5.37
N LEU A 260 10.19 23.32 4.11
CA LEU A 260 11.43 22.67 3.69
C LEU A 260 11.75 23.03 2.23
N THR A 261 12.96 22.71 1.81
CA THR A 261 13.38 22.78 0.41
C THR A 261 13.48 21.36 -0.13
N VAL A 262 12.68 21.04 -1.15
CA VAL A 262 12.72 19.76 -1.87
C VAL A 262 13.56 19.95 -3.14
N TYR A 263 14.33 18.94 -3.53
CA TYR A 263 15.22 18.94 -4.68
C TYR A 263 14.86 17.80 -5.63
N GLY A 264 14.80 18.11 -6.92
CA GLY A 264 14.72 17.08 -7.95
C GLY A 264 15.97 16.21 -7.93
N GLN A 265 15.79 14.91 -8.13
CA GLN A 265 16.89 13.95 -8.30
C GLN A 265 17.01 13.60 -9.78
N VAL A 266 18.22 13.60 -10.33
CA VAL A 266 18.50 13.15 -11.70
C VAL A 266 19.81 12.36 -11.73
N HIS A 267 19.71 11.03 -11.66
CA HIS A 267 20.84 10.11 -11.75
C HIS A 267 20.99 9.62 -13.20
N ARG A 268 22.03 10.11 -13.89
CA ARG A 268 22.35 9.69 -15.27
C ARG A 268 23.06 8.33 -15.26
N ILE A 269 22.27 7.25 -15.22
CA ILE A 269 22.76 5.87 -15.24
C ILE A 269 23.19 5.50 -16.67
N ASP A 270 24.37 4.92 -16.79
CA ASP A 270 24.84 4.21 -17.97
C ASP A 270 24.81 2.71 -17.64
N PRO A 271 23.89 1.92 -18.24
CA PRO A 271 23.78 0.49 -17.94
C PRO A 271 25.08 -0.28 -18.15
N ASP A 272 25.91 0.10 -19.12
CA ASP A 272 27.14 -0.64 -19.45
C ASP A 272 28.28 -0.36 -18.44
N ARG A 273 28.08 0.63 -17.55
CA ARG A 273 28.93 0.90 -16.39
C ARG A 273 28.40 0.32 -15.09
N VAL A 274 27.21 -0.28 -15.09
CA VAL A 274 26.63 -0.89 -13.90
C VAL A 274 27.29 -2.24 -13.59
N GLN A 275 27.68 -2.40 -12.34
CA GLN A 275 28.45 -3.54 -11.85
C GLN A 275 27.54 -4.51 -11.08
N ALA A 276 27.93 -5.79 -11.03
CA ALA A 276 27.36 -6.73 -10.09
C ALA A 276 27.54 -6.24 -8.65
N LEU A 277 26.59 -6.53 -7.76
CA LEU A 277 26.54 -5.96 -6.41
C LEU A 277 27.79 -6.27 -5.56
N GLY A 278 28.35 -7.47 -5.72
CA GLY A 278 29.42 -8.00 -4.88
C GLY A 278 28.95 -8.33 -3.46
N ASP A 279 29.89 -8.46 -2.54
CA ASP A 279 29.59 -8.60 -1.11
C ASP A 279 29.30 -7.22 -0.50
N ARG A 280 28.07 -7.05 0.02
CA ARG A 280 27.52 -5.79 0.52
C ARG A 280 26.62 -6.01 1.75
N PRO A 281 27.20 -6.33 2.92
CA PRO A 281 26.43 -6.60 4.13
C PRO A 281 25.61 -5.38 4.61
N ASP A 282 26.02 -4.17 4.25
CA ASP A 282 25.28 -2.92 4.50
C ASP A 282 23.95 -2.82 3.73
N LEU A 283 23.79 -3.61 2.66
CA LEU A 283 22.60 -3.65 1.82
C LEU A 283 21.70 -4.87 2.10
N ALA A 284 22.10 -5.78 2.99
CA ALA A 284 21.35 -6.99 3.33
C ALA A 284 19.87 -6.74 3.76
N PRO A 285 19.51 -5.71 4.55
CA PRO A 285 18.11 -5.41 4.89
C PRO A 285 17.22 -5.02 3.70
N TYR A 286 17.85 -4.64 2.59
CA TYR A 286 17.18 -4.21 1.36
C TYR A 286 17.16 -5.30 0.28
N LEU A 287 17.65 -6.49 0.61
CA LEU A 287 17.56 -7.71 -0.18
C LEU A 287 16.57 -8.68 0.48
N GLY A 288 16.23 -9.76 -0.22
CA GLY A 288 15.43 -10.84 0.33
C GLY A 288 13.97 -10.49 0.63
N GLU A 289 13.25 -11.50 1.13
CA GLU A 289 11.84 -11.39 1.51
C GLU A 289 11.67 -10.57 2.79
N ARG A 290 10.56 -9.83 2.86
CA ARG A 290 10.06 -9.17 4.07
C ARG A 290 8.56 -9.39 4.13
N ALA A 291 8.18 -10.44 4.86
CA ALA A 291 6.79 -10.75 5.11
C ALA A 291 6.08 -9.57 5.83
N PRO A 292 4.79 -9.34 5.55
CA PRO A 292 3.95 -10.13 4.66
C PRO A 292 3.88 -9.58 3.21
N HIS A 293 4.39 -8.37 2.95
CA HIS A 293 4.17 -7.66 1.68
C HIS A 293 5.24 -7.87 0.61
N ILE A 294 6.43 -8.36 0.97
CA ILE A 294 7.47 -8.83 0.02
C ILE A 294 7.71 -10.31 0.29
N VAL A 295 7.00 -11.16 -0.45
CA VAL A 295 7.13 -12.62 -0.40
C VAL A 295 7.22 -13.14 -1.83
N TYR A 296 8.21 -13.98 -2.10
CA TYR A 296 8.52 -14.50 -3.42
C TYR A 296 7.65 -15.72 -3.74
N THR A 297 6.36 -15.47 -3.96
CA THR A 297 5.39 -16.50 -4.36
C THR A 297 5.78 -17.11 -5.71
N ASP A 298 5.31 -18.34 -6.00
CA ASP A 298 5.59 -18.99 -7.29
C ASP A 298 5.07 -18.18 -8.49
N ALA A 299 4.02 -17.37 -8.29
CA ALA A 299 3.52 -16.42 -9.27
C ALA A 299 4.54 -15.30 -9.54
N LEU A 300 5.06 -14.63 -8.50
CA LEU A 300 6.11 -13.62 -8.64
C LEU A 300 7.39 -14.20 -9.28
N ARG A 301 7.78 -15.42 -8.88
CA ARG A 301 8.94 -16.12 -9.47
C ARG A 301 8.76 -16.43 -10.95
N ARG A 302 7.56 -16.83 -11.37
CA ARG A 302 7.21 -17.08 -12.78
C ARG A 302 7.24 -15.77 -13.57
N TYR A 303 6.50 -14.76 -13.12
CA TYR A 303 6.42 -13.45 -13.76
C TYR A 303 7.80 -12.80 -13.93
N SER A 304 8.64 -12.84 -12.89
CA SER A 304 10.01 -12.36 -12.97
C SER A 304 10.83 -13.05 -14.05
N ARG A 305 10.74 -14.38 -14.19
CA ARG A 305 11.49 -15.12 -15.24
C ARG A 305 11.00 -14.75 -16.63
N GLU A 306 9.69 -14.62 -16.81
CA GLU A 306 9.06 -14.24 -18.08
C GLU A 306 9.46 -12.82 -18.52
N VAL A 307 9.56 -11.88 -17.59
CA VAL A 307 9.94 -10.48 -17.87
C VAL A 307 11.45 -10.31 -18.06
N VAL A 308 12.28 -10.95 -17.22
CA VAL A 308 13.74 -10.76 -17.24
C VAL A 308 14.40 -11.55 -18.36
N GLY A 309 14.02 -12.82 -18.56
CA GLY A 309 14.71 -13.75 -19.45
C GLY A 309 16.16 -13.98 -19.02
N ASP A 310 17.07 -14.09 -19.97
CA ASP A 310 18.51 -14.33 -19.75
C ASP A 310 19.31 -13.04 -19.47
N GLU A 311 18.66 -11.93 -19.12
CA GLU A 311 19.34 -10.67 -18.80
C GLU A 311 20.06 -10.75 -17.45
N THR A 312 21.29 -10.24 -17.41
CA THR A 312 22.18 -10.30 -16.23
C THR A 312 22.65 -8.92 -15.77
N ASN A 313 22.49 -7.87 -16.57
CA ASN A 313 22.85 -6.51 -16.20
C ASN A 313 21.79 -5.91 -15.25
N PRO A 314 22.14 -5.53 -14.00
CA PRO A 314 21.16 -5.06 -13.01
C PRO A 314 20.30 -3.86 -13.45
N ALA A 315 20.85 -2.93 -14.24
CA ALA A 315 20.06 -1.79 -14.74
C ALA A 315 19.07 -2.20 -15.84
N ARG A 316 19.46 -3.14 -16.72
CA ARG A 316 18.57 -3.68 -17.77
C ARG A 316 17.48 -4.58 -17.17
N ILE A 317 17.80 -5.36 -16.13
CA ILE A 317 16.82 -6.08 -15.31
C ILE A 317 15.83 -5.09 -14.69
N ALA A 318 16.31 -4.06 -14.01
CA ALA A 318 15.46 -3.05 -13.38
C ALA A 318 14.55 -2.34 -14.38
N GLN A 319 15.07 -1.96 -15.56
CA GLN A 319 14.29 -1.34 -16.63
C GLN A 319 13.19 -2.26 -17.18
N LYS A 320 13.49 -3.55 -17.38
CA LYS A 320 12.50 -4.56 -17.80
C LYS A 320 11.38 -4.72 -16.77
N LEU A 321 11.74 -4.86 -15.50
CA LEU A 321 10.78 -5.04 -14.40
C LEU A 321 9.92 -3.78 -14.20
N TYR A 322 10.53 -2.60 -14.19
CA TYR A 322 9.83 -1.32 -14.14
C TYR A 322 8.82 -1.21 -15.28
N ALA A 323 9.24 -1.42 -16.53
CA ALA A 323 8.39 -1.32 -17.72
C ALA A 323 7.33 -2.42 -17.85
N ALA A 324 7.38 -3.46 -17.00
CA ALA A 324 6.36 -4.50 -16.92
C ALA A 324 5.32 -4.16 -15.84
N VAL A 325 5.74 -3.56 -14.72
CA VAL A 325 4.85 -3.08 -13.64
C VAL A 325 4.13 -1.77 -14.04
N ASP A 326 4.81 -0.86 -14.74
CA ASP A 326 4.28 0.37 -15.38
C ASP A 326 3.08 0.11 -16.30
N ARG A 327 2.97 -1.11 -16.87
CA ARG A 327 1.82 -1.51 -17.70
C ARG A 327 0.60 -1.96 -16.91
N ILE A 328 0.72 -2.18 -15.60
CA ILE A 328 -0.42 -2.54 -14.75
C ILE A 328 -1.26 -1.27 -14.57
N PRO A 329 -2.52 -1.23 -15.02
CA PRO A 329 -3.32 -0.02 -14.97
C PRO A 329 -3.46 0.54 -13.55
N TRP A 330 -3.35 1.87 -13.43
CA TRP A 330 -3.62 2.54 -12.16
C TRP A 330 -5.13 2.63 -11.89
N ALA A 331 -5.54 2.25 -10.69
CA ALA A 331 -6.86 2.54 -10.15
C ALA A 331 -6.81 2.67 -8.62
N GLY A 332 -7.86 3.23 -8.02
CA GLY A 332 -7.87 3.43 -6.57
C GLY A 332 -7.91 2.10 -5.82
N ALA A 333 -6.96 1.87 -4.93
CA ALA A 333 -6.86 0.64 -4.14
C ALA A 333 -7.80 0.59 -2.92
N ARG A 334 -7.97 -0.64 -2.42
CA ARG A 334 -8.38 -0.97 -1.05
C ARG A 334 -7.39 -0.48 -0.01
N GLU A 335 -7.88 -0.28 1.20
CA GLU A 335 -7.06 0.03 2.36
C GLU A 335 -5.99 -1.04 2.64
N TYR A 336 -4.71 -0.66 2.70
CA TYR A 336 -3.59 -1.63 2.75
C TYR A 336 -3.64 -2.59 3.94
N SER A 337 -4.19 -2.16 5.08
CA SER A 337 -4.42 -3.01 6.24
C SER A 337 -5.45 -4.14 6.02
N THR A 338 -6.14 -4.18 4.87
CA THR A 338 -7.02 -5.28 4.47
C THR A 338 -6.36 -6.27 3.52
N LEU A 339 -5.12 -6.04 3.07
CA LEU A 339 -4.38 -6.91 2.16
C LEU A 339 -3.39 -7.79 2.92
N SER A 340 -3.46 -9.11 2.72
CA SER A 340 -2.56 -10.07 3.37
C SER A 340 -1.15 -10.03 2.76
N ASN A 341 -1.03 -9.92 1.43
CA ASN A 341 0.24 -9.65 0.74
C ASN A 341 -0.02 -8.64 -0.41
N ILE A 342 0.68 -7.51 -0.38
CA ILE A 342 0.45 -6.40 -1.32
C ILE A 342 1.10 -6.65 -2.68
N SER A 343 2.34 -7.16 -2.72
CA SER A 343 3.02 -7.46 -3.99
C SER A 343 2.31 -8.57 -4.77
N ASP A 344 1.83 -9.61 -4.08
CA ASP A 344 1.06 -10.68 -4.71
C ASP A 344 -0.35 -10.22 -5.13
N TYR A 345 -1.01 -9.36 -4.34
CA TYR A 345 -2.27 -8.73 -4.75
C TYR A 345 -2.12 -7.91 -6.04
N ALA A 346 -1.12 -7.04 -6.10
CA ALA A 346 -0.85 -6.17 -7.25
C ALA A 346 -0.58 -6.96 -8.55
N LEU A 347 0.01 -8.15 -8.45
CA LEU A 347 0.26 -9.03 -9.59
C LEU A 347 -1.04 -9.65 -10.15
N HIS A 348 -2.04 -9.88 -9.30
CA HIS A 348 -3.25 -10.65 -9.65
C HIS A 348 -4.52 -9.80 -9.84
N ALA A 349 -4.60 -8.60 -9.25
CA ALA A 349 -5.82 -7.79 -9.24
C ALA A 349 -6.21 -7.23 -10.63
N GLY A 350 -5.24 -7.13 -11.55
CA GLY A 350 -5.42 -6.52 -12.88
C GLY A 350 -5.34 -4.98 -12.89
N HIS A 351 -5.17 -4.38 -11.72
CA HIS A 351 -4.90 -2.96 -11.48
C HIS A 351 -4.07 -2.83 -10.19
N ALA A 352 -3.42 -1.69 -10.00
CA ALA A 352 -2.69 -1.40 -8.77
C ALA A 352 -2.51 0.11 -8.55
N ASP A 353 -2.50 0.57 -7.30
CA ASP A 353 -2.12 1.95 -6.96
C ASP A 353 -0.61 2.12 -6.70
N CYS A 354 -0.19 3.33 -6.30
CA CYS A 354 1.23 3.71 -6.22
C CYS A 354 2.05 2.81 -5.28
N GLY A 355 1.55 2.53 -4.08
CA GLY A 355 2.22 1.65 -3.13
C GLY A 355 2.13 0.17 -3.50
N GLN A 356 1.02 -0.26 -4.11
CA GLN A 356 0.88 -1.63 -4.65
C GLN A 356 1.90 -1.91 -5.76
N GLN A 357 2.00 -1.05 -6.77
CA GLN A 357 2.98 -1.16 -7.84
C GLN A 357 4.42 -1.06 -7.30
N THR A 358 4.68 -0.14 -6.36
CA THR A 358 6.00 0.03 -5.74
C THR A 358 6.43 -1.23 -4.97
N LEU A 359 5.56 -1.83 -4.16
CA LEU A 359 5.86 -3.07 -3.43
C LEU A 359 6.05 -4.27 -4.36
N LEU A 360 5.28 -4.37 -5.45
CA LEU A 360 5.49 -5.37 -6.49
C LEU A 360 6.86 -5.20 -7.18
N LEU A 361 7.20 -3.99 -7.62
CA LEU A 361 8.50 -3.71 -8.24
C LEU A 361 9.65 -3.99 -7.26
N MET A 362 9.53 -3.58 -6.00
CA MET A 362 10.53 -3.89 -4.96
C MET A 362 10.68 -5.41 -4.76
N ALA A 363 9.60 -6.18 -4.71
CA ALA A 363 9.67 -7.62 -4.57
C ALA A 363 10.36 -8.29 -5.77
N LEU A 364 10.06 -7.85 -6.99
CA LEU A 364 10.70 -8.35 -8.20
C LEU A 364 12.19 -7.96 -8.29
N LEU A 365 12.56 -6.73 -7.92
CA LEU A 365 13.96 -6.29 -7.89
C LEU A 365 14.79 -7.11 -6.87
N ARG A 366 14.29 -7.24 -5.64
CA ARG A 366 14.96 -8.01 -4.58
C ARG A 366 15.09 -9.50 -4.94
N LEU A 367 14.09 -10.07 -5.62
CA LEU A 367 14.11 -11.43 -6.16
C LEU A 367 15.26 -11.65 -7.17
N ASN A 368 15.63 -10.60 -7.91
CA ASN A 368 16.77 -10.61 -8.85
C ASN A 368 18.08 -10.07 -8.21
N GLY A 369 18.15 -10.01 -6.88
CA GLY A 369 19.36 -9.58 -6.16
C GLY A 369 19.66 -8.07 -6.25
N ILE A 370 18.70 -7.25 -6.69
CA ILE A 370 18.83 -5.80 -6.74
C ILE A 370 18.26 -5.23 -5.43
N PRO A 371 19.08 -4.58 -4.57
CA PRO A 371 18.59 -4.03 -3.32
C PRO A 371 17.57 -2.92 -3.58
N ALA A 372 16.42 -2.97 -2.90
CA ALA A 372 15.35 -1.99 -3.07
C ALA A 372 14.71 -1.59 -1.74
N ARG A 373 14.36 -0.31 -1.58
CA ARG A 373 13.74 0.26 -0.37
C ARG A 373 12.57 1.17 -0.73
N TRP A 374 11.72 1.42 0.25
CA TRP A 374 10.48 2.18 0.14
C TRP A 374 10.70 3.66 0.48
N GLN A 375 9.86 4.54 -0.05
CA GLN A 375 9.71 5.91 0.43
C GLN A 375 8.27 6.37 0.19
N SER A 376 7.69 7.15 1.10
CA SER A 376 6.34 7.68 0.90
C SER A 376 6.08 9.02 1.59
N GLY A 377 5.02 9.69 1.13
CA GLY A 377 4.48 10.89 1.76
C GLY A 377 3.41 11.54 0.90
N MET A 378 3.64 12.79 0.49
CA MET A 378 2.68 13.59 -0.26
C MET A 378 3.32 14.22 -1.50
N VAL A 379 2.62 14.17 -2.64
CA VAL A 379 2.92 15.01 -3.81
C VAL A 379 2.13 16.32 -3.76
N TYR A 380 2.67 17.36 -4.38
CA TYR A 380 2.04 18.68 -4.50
C TYR A 380 2.29 19.29 -5.90
N SER A 381 2.02 20.58 -6.09
CA SER A 381 2.40 21.32 -7.31
C SER A 381 2.60 22.81 -7.02
N ASP A 382 2.92 23.61 -8.05
CA ASP A 382 2.88 25.08 -7.95
C ASP A 382 1.44 25.64 -7.84
N GLY A 383 0.41 24.83 -8.10
CA GLY A 383 -1.01 25.13 -7.91
C GLY A 383 -1.65 24.30 -6.80
N ASP A 384 -2.99 24.21 -6.81
CA ASP A 384 -3.79 23.58 -5.75
C ASP A 384 -3.86 22.03 -5.82
N TYR A 385 -2.96 21.36 -6.54
CA TYR A 385 -2.88 19.89 -6.56
C TYR A 385 -2.05 19.36 -5.39
N ASP A 386 -2.62 18.40 -4.66
CA ASP A 386 -1.93 17.50 -3.73
C ASP A 386 -2.54 16.09 -3.77
N ASN A 387 -1.74 15.07 -3.44
CA ASN A 387 -2.20 13.69 -3.31
C ASN A 387 -1.21 12.85 -2.47
N LEU A 388 -1.69 11.74 -1.91
CA LEU A 388 -0.83 10.70 -1.33
C LEU A 388 0.04 10.08 -2.42
N HIS A 389 1.29 9.72 -2.10
CA HIS A 389 2.13 9.00 -3.06
C HIS A 389 3.23 8.14 -2.40
N ASP A 390 3.46 6.98 -2.99
CA ASP A 390 4.47 6.00 -2.62
C ASP A 390 5.39 5.73 -3.81
N TRP A 391 6.68 5.58 -3.53
CA TRP A 391 7.70 5.30 -4.54
C TRP A 391 8.86 4.52 -3.95
N GLY A 392 9.78 4.10 -4.80
CA GLY A 392 10.89 3.24 -4.43
C GLY A 392 12.25 3.90 -4.59
N TRP A 393 13.27 3.19 -4.10
CA TRP A 393 14.66 3.37 -4.48
C TRP A 393 15.28 2.00 -4.74
N LEU A 394 16.18 1.93 -5.73
CA LEU A 394 17.01 0.77 -6.01
C LEU A 394 18.49 1.10 -5.87
N TYR A 395 19.33 0.10 -5.57
CA TYR A 395 20.78 0.28 -5.51
C TYR A 395 21.46 -0.28 -6.76
N LEU A 396 22.23 0.56 -7.46
CA LEU A 396 23.02 0.17 -8.63
C LEU A 396 24.46 0.60 -8.43
N ALA A 397 25.42 -0.33 -8.43
CA ALA A 397 26.83 0.00 -8.35
C ALA A 397 27.36 0.51 -9.70
N PRO A 398 28.21 1.56 -9.77
CA PRO A 398 28.75 2.38 -8.67
C PRO A 398 27.87 3.60 -8.31
N TYR A 399 26.70 3.77 -8.92
CA TYR A 399 25.81 4.94 -8.78
C TYR A 399 25.21 5.12 -7.38
N GLY A 400 25.13 4.06 -6.58
CA GLY A 400 24.57 4.10 -5.23
C GLY A 400 23.06 3.89 -5.21
N TRP A 401 22.38 4.54 -4.26
CA TRP A 401 20.92 4.60 -4.22
C TRP A 401 20.41 5.54 -5.29
N VAL A 402 19.51 5.02 -6.12
CA VAL A 402 18.81 5.71 -7.21
C VAL A 402 17.31 5.63 -6.92
N PRO A 403 16.53 6.68 -7.16
CA PRO A 403 15.09 6.63 -6.98
C PRO A 403 14.36 5.99 -8.17
N MET A 404 13.15 5.46 -7.91
CA MET A 404 12.23 4.96 -8.92
C MET A 404 10.78 5.24 -8.54
N ASP A 405 9.95 5.66 -9.50
CA ASP A 405 8.51 5.84 -9.33
C ASP A 405 7.75 5.22 -10.51
N VAL A 406 7.42 3.94 -10.34
CA VAL A 406 6.77 3.13 -11.39
C VAL A 406 5.32 3.55 -11.65
N THR A 407 4.71 4.30 -10.73
CA THR A 407 3.34 4.81 -10.87
C THR A 407 3.28 5.96 -11.87
N THR A 408 4.25 6.86 -11.80
CA THR A 408 4.40 7.94 -12.78
C THR A 408 4.91 7.42 -14.12
N GLY A 409 5.65 6.30 -14.10
CA GLY A 409 5.82 5.44 -15.27
C GLY A 409 6.82 5.97 -16.30
N ARG A 410 6.68 5.51 -17.55
CA ARG A 410 7.55 5.89 -18.68
C ARG A 410 6.88 6.94 -19.57
N PHE A 411 7.57 8.04 -19.84
CA PHE A 411 7.09 9.11 -20.71
C PHE A 411 7.37 8.84 -22.19
N GLN A 412 6.53 8.03 -22.82
CA GLN A 412 6.67 7.61 -24.22
C GLN A 412 6.70 8.78 -25.22
N ASP A 413 5.99 9.89 -24.91
CA ASP A 413 5.93 11.11 -25.75
C ASP A 413 6.91 12.23 -25.31
N ALA A 414 7.94 11.89 -24.52
CA ALA A 414 8.95 12.86 -24.08
C ALA A 414 9.75 13.46 -25.26
N LYS A 415 9.91 14.79 -25.26
CA LYS A 415 10.66 15.51 -26.33
C LYS A 415 12.17 15.31 -26.23
N ASP A 416 12.70 15.24 -25.00
CA ASP A 416 14.09 14.87 -24.74
C ASP A 416 14.13 13.38 -24.36
N PRO A 417 14.87 12.52 -25.08
CA PRO A 417 14.98 11.10 -24.74
C PRO A 417 15.51 10.83 -23.32
N GLY A 418 16.20 11.79 -22.69
CA GLY A 418 16.61 11.70 -21.28
C GLY A 418 15.48 11.92 -20.27
N VAL A 419 14.30 12.37 -20.70
CA VAL A 419 13.08 12.49 -19.88
C VAL A 419 12.20 11.24 -20.00
N GLU A 420 12.32 10.44 -21.06
CA GLU A 420 11.51 9.24 -21.31
C GLU A 420 11.49 8.26 -20.12
N TRP A 421 12.64 8.10 -19.45
CA TRP A 421 12.84 7.25 -18.27
C TRP A 421 13.12 8.06 -17.00
N PHE A 422 12.63 9.30 -16.91
CA PHE A 422 12.94 10.20 -15.80
C PHE A 422 12.73 9.55 -14.42
N TYR A 423 11.63 8.82 -14.24
CA TYR A 423 11.28 8.14 -12.99
C TYR A 423 11.90 6.76 -12.78
N LEU A 424 12.91 6.37 -13.58
CA LEU A 424 13.84 5.27 -13.29
C LEU A 424 15.26 5.83 -13.27
N GLY A 425 15.57 6.62 -12.24
CA GLY A 425 16.76 7.48 -12.23
C GLY A 425 16.55 8.80 -11.51
N GLY A 426 15.31 9.26 -11.39
CA GLY A 426 15.01 10.60 -10.89
C GLY A 426 13.71 10.72 -10.10
N LEU A 427 13.56 11.91 -9.53
CA LEU A 427 12.39 12.39 -8.80
C LEU A 427 12.24 13.89 -9.09
N ASP A 428 11.00 14.36 -9.08
CA ASP A 428 10.69 15.78 -9.06
C ASP A 428 10.90 16.43 -7.67
N ALA A 429 10.92 17.77 -7.63
CA ALA A 429 10.88 18.55 -6.39
C ALA A 429 9.46 18.76 -5.83
N TYR A 430 8.44 18.06 -6.34
CA TYR A 430 7.04 18.17 -5.94
C TYR A 430 6.57 17.01 -5.05
N ARG A 431 7.49 16.22 -4.48
CA ARG A 431 7.19 15.15 -3.52
C ARG A 431 7.92 15.33 -2.19
N ILE A 432 7.20 15.16 -1.09
CA ILE A 432 7.73 15.28 0.27
C ILE A 432 7.74 13.90 0.92
N ALA A 433 8.91 13.39 1.27
CA ALA A 433 9.07 12.13 1.99
C ALA A 433 8.81 12.32 3.49
N PHE A 434 7.78 11.67 4.01
CA PHE A 434 7.53 11.51 5.45
C PHE A 434 8.16 10.22 5.98
N ASN A 435 8.29 9.23 5.10
CA ASN A 435 8.63 7.85 5.44
C ASN A 435 9.73 7.31 4.51
N ASP A 436 10.70 6.56 5.03
CA ASP A 436 11.67 5.80 4.19
C ASP A 436 11.65 4.28 4.48
N ASP A 437 10.60 3.83 5.17
CA ASP A 437 10.27 2.42 5.32
C ASP A 437 8.78 2.25 5.56
N TYR A 438 8.26 1.04 5.39
CA TYR A 438 6.85 0.70 5.59
C TYR A 438 6.62 -0.15 6.86
N GLY A 439 5.45 0.00 7.48
CA GLY A 439 5.02 -0.83 8.61
C GLY A 439 5.96 -0.80 9.82
N THR A 440 6.50 0.37 10.15
CA THR A 440 7.37 0.60 11.32
C THR A 440 6.60 1.24 12.47
N ASP A 441 7.14 1.21 13.69
CA ASP A 441 6.50 1.83 14.84
C ASP A 441 6.57 3.37 14.80
N LEU A 442 5.47 4.00 15.21
CA LEU A 442 5.40 5.44 15.45
C LEU A 442 6.08 5.81 16.78
N VAL A 443 6.43 7.09 16.96
CA VAL A 443 6.99 7.61 18.22
C VAL A 443 6.16 8.79 18.73
N PRO A 444 5.47 8.68 19.89
CA PRO A 444 5.34 7.47 20.72
C PRO A 444 4.58 6.35 19.99
N ALA A 445 4.79 5.11 20.43
CA ALA A 445 4.06 3.97 19.87
C ALA A 445 2.55 4.08 20.17
N LYS A 446 1.73 3.58 19.24
CA LYS A 446 0.28 3.45 19.44
C LYS A 446 -0.04 2.34 20.43
N ARG A 447 -1.19 2.45 21.10
CA ARG A 447 -1.72 1.42 22.01
C ARG A 447 -2.71 0.50 21.31
N HIS A 448 -3.32 0.95 20.23
CA HIS A 448 -4.28 0.18 19.44
C HIS A 448 -3.75 -0.08 18.03
N PHE A 449 -4.33 -1.05 17.33
CA PHE A 449 -3.94 -1.39 15.96
C PHE A 449 -3.91 -0.14 15.07
N ARG A 450 -2.82 -0.02 14.29
CA ARG A 450 -2.67 1.09 13.35
C ARG A 450 -3.82 1.13 12.34
N SER A 451 -4.27 2.31 11.96
CA SER A 451 -5.20 2.49 10.84
C SER A 451 -4.48 2.20 9.53
N GLU A 452 -3.32 2.82 9.36
CA GLU A 452 -2.40 2.53 8.27
C GLU A 452 -1.29 1.60 8.74
N THR A 453 -1.20 0.41 8.14
CA THR A 453 -0.19 -0.59 8.51
C THR A 453 1.04 -0.56 7.61
N VAL A 454 1.04 0.25 6.55
CA VAL A 454 2.11 0.26 5.54
C VAL A 454 2.71 1.64 5.37
N ASP A 455 2.05 2.59 4.69
CA ASP A 455 2.67 3.85 4.24
C ASP A 455 2.73 4.95 5.31
N SER A 456 1.66 5.15 6.09
CA SER A 456 1.47 6.23 7.08
C SER A 456 1.41 7.66 6.51
N GLN A 457 0.78 7.89 5.35
CA GLN A 457 0.74 9.23 4.70
C GLN A 457 -0.39 10.14 5.19
N ARG A 458 -1.52 9.58 5.64
CA ARG A 458 -2.70 10.35 6.14
C ARG A 458 -2.60 10.77 7.60
N GLY A 459 -1.77 10.06 8.38
CA GLY A 459 -1.73 10.15 9.82
C GLY A 459 -2.67 9.17 10.51
N GLU A 460 -2.76 9.28 11.84
CA GLU A 460 -3.53 8.35 12.67
C GLU A 460 -4.06 9.00 13.95
N VAL A 461 -5.16 8.44 14.49
CA VAL A 461 -5.77 8.89 15.75
C VAL A 461 -6.17 7.70 16.62
N GLU A 462 -5.99 7.82 17.93
CA GLU A 462 -6.57 6.89 18.92
C GLU A 462 -6.96 7.64 20.21
N TRP A 463 -7.76 7.01 21.06
CA TRP A 463 -8.10 7.52 22.40
C TRP A 463 -7.88 6.41 23.44
N ALA A 464 -8.50 6.46 24.63
CA ALA A 464 -8.37 5.40 25.62
C ALA A 464 -9.16 4.12 25.26
N GLY A 465 -10.32 4.27 24.60
CA GLY A 465 -11.21 3.18 24.23
C GLY A 465 -10.95 2.53 22.86
N GLY A 466 -9.97 3.00 22.08
CA GLY A 466 -9.63 2.37 20.80
C GLY A 466 -8.93 3.26 19.77
N ASN A 467 -8.58 2.64 18.65
CA ASN A 467 -8.18 3.30 17.41
C ASN A 467 -9.37 4.01 16.75
N LEU A 468 -9.17 5.17 16.14
CA LEU A 468 -10.12 5.73 15.19
C LEU A 468 -9.65 5.41 13.77
N TYR A 469 -10.44 4.61 13.06
CA TYR A 469 -10.21 4.28 11.67
C TYR A 469 -10.76 5.37 10.73
N PHE A 470 -10.45 5.29 9.44
CA PHE A 470 -10.70 6.36 8.45
C PHE A 470 -12.20 6.66 8.21
N ASP A 471 -13.10 5.88 8.80
CA ASP A 471 -14.55 6.11 8.83
C ASP A 471 -15.01 7.09 9.94
N ARG A 472 -14.08 7.73 10.67
CA ARG A 472 -14.37 8.58 11.86
C ARG A 472 -13.61 9.91 11.89
N TRP A 473 -12.82 10.21 10.87
CA TRP A 473 -12.00 11.42 10.74
C TRP A 473 -11.50 11.59 9.30
N ASP A 474 -11.17 12.82 8.93
CA ASP A 474 -10.60 13.17 7.63
C ASP A 474 -9.29 13.94 7.79
N TYR A 475 -8.47 13.99 6.73
CA TYR A 475 -7.22 14.74 6.71
C TYR A 475 -7.28 15.85 5.67
N ARG A 476 -6.39 16.84 5.81
CA ARG A 476 -6.17 17.88 4.81
C ARG A 476 -4.69 18.15 4.69
N PHE A 477 -4.25 18.37 3.47
CA PHE A 477 -2.93 18.88 3.16
C PHE A 477 -3.09 20.20 2.42
N LYS A 478 -2.11 21.10 2.56
CA LYS A 478 -1.98 22.30 1.74
C LYS A 478 -0.51 22.64 1.61
N ALA A 479 -0.01 22.62 0.38
CA ALA A 479 1.28 23.18 0.03
C ALA A 479 1.15 24.63 -0.46
N GLN A 480 2.22 25.40 -0.31
CA GLN A 480 2.44 26.68 -0.95
C GLN A 480 3.91 26.76 -1.34
N VAL A 481 4.19 26.82 -2.65
CA VAL A 481 5.56 27.07 -3.13
C VAL A 481 5.95 28.51 -2.79
N LEU A 482 7.16 28.66 -2.27
CA LEU A 482 7.77 29.92 -1.85
C LEU A 482 8.96 30.25 -2.76
N PRO A 483 9.35 31.54 -2.88
CA PRO A 483 10.63 31.91 -3.47
C PRO A 483 11.80 31.18 -2.79
N LEU A 484 12.81 30.81 -3.58
CA LEU A 484 14.02 30.18 -3.06
C LEU A 484 14.85 31.19 -2.24
N PRO A 485 15.48 30.78 -1.12
CA PRO A 485 16.38 31.64 -0.37
C PRO A 485 17.48 32.25 -1.25
N GLY A 486 17.66 33.57 -1.17
CA GLY A 486 18.64 34.30 -2.00
C GLY A 486 18.12 34.74 -3.38
N HIS A 487 16.91 34.33 -3.79
CA HIS A 487 16.20 34.89 -4.94
C HIS A 487 15.02 35.74 -4.41
N ALA A 488 15.34 36.94 -3.92
CA ALA A 488 14.33 37.99 -3.81
C ALA A 488 13.93 38.47 -5.23
N PRO A 489 12.66 38.87 -5.45
CA PRO A 489 12.20 39.36 -6.76
C PRO A 489 12.86 40.70 -7.16
#